data_AF-A0A933ZF14-F1
#
_entry.id   AF-A0A933ZF14-F1
#
_cell.length_a   1.000
_cell.length_b   1.000
_cell.length_c   1.000
_cell.angle_alpha   90.00
_cell.angle_beta   90.00
_cell.angle_gamma   90.00
#
_symmetry.space_group_name_H-M   'P 1'
#
loop_
_entity.id
_entity.type
_entity.pdbx_description
1 polymer ?
#
loop_
_entity_poly.entity_id
_entity_poly.type
_entity_poly.pdbx_seq_one_letter_code
_entity_poly.pdbx_strand_id
1 'polypeptide(L)'
;MLSCDRPRNASTARYPFRPWLVLGLTAVAVCMATPSACARSKDCERNSDCDHAYCSDGECKKDCVVSEIDCRPGFTCDDTARCVPPPGWDGGVPDGSAGQAGKGGGGAGGTSSGGAGGGPAGSGGTTAGGAGGGPAGSGGGGPGTLKEFDVCGADGDCSSGLICRPMLINGTQRCTRSCTSSSSCMTGTRCSNQNFCAFDDVGAMCTGKGQCNDTCAAGPGANYCTAVCYNGGDCPAGWGCSQPMGGTRVCLKLDVYCTAGEQCAGQACDTGMLVSGCTMQCTSASDCPQRGGNLTPWACSQYGSNGTFCSRPGDVFGPLYQGETEAFACSFDSQNVTLCGDGLVVTQPPSVCPGTDVVYGTAKCISTCRSQGGCGYGFACVNGLATLPSGPTAICVQTGFAEVGQTCSKNENCLFGLCNSGKCSRDCSGDNVCPSGFQCSGGMCM
;
A
#
# COMPACT_ATOMS: atom_id res chain seq x y z
N MET A 1 17.78 58.36 20.33
CA MET A 1 18.98 58.34 21.19
C MET A 1 19.74 57.06 20.89
N LEU A 2 20.96 57.22 20.37
CA LEU A 2 21.95 56.18 20.09
C LEU A 2 22.63 55.74 21.39
N SER A 3 22.87 54.43 21.56
CA SER A 3 24.07 53.83 22.17
C SER A 3 23.92 52.29 22.01
N CYS A 4 24.71 51.54 21.22
CA CYS A 4 26.14 51.22 21.35
C CYS A 4 26.55 50.79 22.76
N ASP A 5 26.65 49.48 23.02
CA ASP A 5 27.96 48.85 23.28
C ASP A 5 27.96 47.31 23.10
N ARG A 6 29.15 46.78 22.82
CA ARG A 6 29.46 45.43 22.28
C ARG A 6 30.17 44.54 23.36
N PRO A 7 30.69 43.31 23.07
CA PRO A 7 30.54 42.10 23.90
C PRO A 7 31.88 41.57 24.51
N ARG A 8 31.82 40.45 25.27
CA ARG A 8 32.92 39.51 25.69
C ARG A 8 32.26 38.32 26.43
N ASN A 9 32.62 37.02 26.38
CA ASN A 9 33.79 36.20 26.01
C ASN A 9 33.25 34.83 25.51
N ALA A 10 33.73 34.20 24.42
CA ALA A 10 34.98 33.46 24.24
C ALA A 10 35.21 32.29 25.22
N SER A 11 34.91 31.05 24.78
CA SER A 11 35.52 29.82 25.26
C SER A 11 35.69 28.84 24.09
N THR A 12 36.91 28.80 23.56
CA THR A 12 37.42 27.86 22.56
C THR A 12 37.90 26.57 23.21
N ALA A 13 37.36 25.42 22.83
CA ALA A 13 37.95 24.10 23.11
C ALA A 13 38.69 23.61 21.86
N ARG A 14 40.00 23.38 22.02
CA ARG A 14 40.94 22.87 21.01
C ARG A 14 40.95 21.34 21.07
N TYR A 15 40.83 20.68 19.92
CA TYR A 15 41.25 19.28 19.74
C TYR A 15 42.55 19.24 18.91
N PRO A 16 43.53 18.39 19.27
CA PRO A 16 44.81 18.35 18.59
C PRO A 16 44.79 17.50 17.32
N PHE A 17 45.47 18.04 16.31
CA PHE A 17 45.97 17.40 15.10
C PHE A 17 46.77 16.12 15.35
N ARG A 18 46.63 15.14 14.45
CA ARG A 18 47.71 14.22 14.05
C ARG A 18 47.67 13.99 12.53
N PRO A 19 48.76 14.25 11.79
CA PRO A 19 48.87 13.94 10.37
C PRO A 19 49.54 12.58 10.18
N TRP A 20 49.07 11.79 9.21
CA TRP A 20 49.86 10.74 8.57
C TRP A 20 49.75 10.92 7.06
N LEU A 21 50.90 11.21 6.48
CA LEU A 21 51.16 11.41 5.07
C LEU A 21 52.01 10.21 4.65
N VAL A 22 51.52 9.38 3.72
CA VAL A 22 52.34 8.43 2.97
C VAL A 22 51.96 8.54 1.50
N LEU A 23 52.90 9.12 0.75
CA LEU A 23 53.00 9.13 -0.70
C LEU A 23 53.50 7.76 -1.19
N GLY A 24 52.98 7.28 -2.33
CA GLY A 24 53.48 6.08 -3.00
C GLY A 24 52.91 5.91 -4.40
N LEU A 25 53.60 6.48 -5.39
CA LEU A 25 53.38 6.35 -6.84
C LEU A 25 53.37 4.88 -7.32
N THR A 26 52.53 4.57 -8.32
CA THR A 26 53.01 3.93 -9.57
C THR A 26 52.00 4.09 -10.71
N ALA A 27 52.46 4.70 -11.79
CA ALA A 27 51.82 4.73 -13.09
C ALA A 27 52.25 3.48 -13.89
N VAL A 28 51.28 2.77 -14.47
CA VAL A 28 51.53 1.87 -15.60
C VAL A 28 50.43 2.11 -16.63
N ALA A 29 50.83 2.69 -17.75
CA ALA A 29 50.05 2.78 -18.97
C ALA A 29 50.16 1.46 -19.74
N VAL A 30 49.02 0.85 -20.07
CA VAL A 30 48.92 -0.16 -21.13
C VAL A 30 47.79 0.27 -22.06
N CYS A 31 48.16 0.76 -23.23
CA CYS A 31 47.29 0.76 -24.40
C CYS A 31 47.21 -0.67 -24.94
N MET A 32 46.01 -1.16 -25.28
CA MET A 32 45.66 -1.67 -26.63
C MET A 32 44.28 -2.36 -26.64
N ALA A 33 43.58 -2.14 -27.76
CA ALA A 33 42.46 -2.90 -28.32
C ALA A 33 41.04 -2.68 -27.76
N THR A 34 40.35 -1.72 -28.37
CA THR A 34 38.89 -1.66 -28.49
C THR A 34 38.38 -2.72 -29.49
N PRO A 35 37.44 -3.60 -29.11
CA PRO A 35 36.43 -4.06 -30.04
C PRO A 35 35.25 -3.09 -29.97
N SER A 36 34.95 -2.48 -31.11
CA SER A 36 33.67 -1.84 -31.38
C SER A 36 32.54 -2.86 -31.23
N ALA A 37 31.86 -2.84 -30.09
CA ALA A 37 30.58 -3.52 -29.89
C ALA A 37 29.47 -2.44 -29.77
N CYS A 38 28.94 -2.06 -30.92
CA CYS A 38 27.65 -1.41 -31.01
C CYS A 38 26.56 -2.47 -30.76
N ALA A 39 26.05 -2.56 -29.54
CA ALA A 39 24.70 -3.02 -29.21
C ALA A 39 24.52 -2.85 -27.69
N ARG A 40 23.59 -1.99 -27.26
CA ARG A 40 23.12 -2.02 -25.87
C ARG A 40 22.61 -3.43 -25.57
N SER A 41 22.93 -3.97 -24.40
CA SER A 41 22.34 -5.21 -23.93
C SER A 41 20.83 -5.04 -23.91
N LYS A 42 20.13 -5.91 -24.62
CA LYS A 42 18.70 -6.10 -24.41
C LYS A 42 18.52 -6.61 -22.98
N ASP A 43 17.51 -6.09 -22.26
CA ASP A 43 17.22 -6.51 -20.89
C ASP A 43 16.76 -7.97 -20.82
N CYS A 44 16.36 -8.55 -21.95
CA CYS A 44 16.08 -9.98 -22.09
C CYS A 44 16.39 -10.46 -23.52
N GLU A 45 16.68 -11.75 -23.67
CA GLU A 45 16.67 -12.43 -24.97
C GLU A 45 15.57 -13.51 -25.05
N ARG A 46 15.12 -14.00 -23.90
CA ARG A 46 14.12 -15.06 -23.77
C ARG A 46 13.11 -14.71 -22.70
N ASN A 47 11.92 -15.31 -22.80
CA ASN A 47 10.88 -15.13 -21.78
C ASN A 47 11.33 -15.55 -20.38
N SER A 48 12.26 -16.51 -20.27
CA SER A 48 12.83 -16.95 -19.00
C SER A 48 13.67 -15.90 -18.28
N ASP A 49 14.13 -14.88 -19.00
CA ASP A 49 14.94 -13.79 -18.43
C ASP A 49 14.04 -12.76 -17.72
N CYS A 50 12.72 -12.89 -17.91
CA CYS A 50 11.69 -11.98 -17.41
C CYS A 50 10.90 -12.64 -16.28
N ASP A 51 10.95 -12.05 -15.08
CA ASP A 51 10.18 -12.54 -13.93
C ASP A 51 8.67 -12.31 -14.15
N HIS A 52 7.92 -13.38 -14.40
CA HIS A 52 6.47 -13.37 -14.65
C HIS A 52 6.06 -12.44 -15.82
N ALA A 53 6.89 -12.39 -16.87
CA ALA A 53 6.70 -11.58 -18.08
C ALA A 53 7.26 -12.34 -19.32
N TYR A 54 7.14 -11.78 -20.52
CA TYR A 54 7.73 -12.31 -21.75
C TYR A 54 8.72 -11.31 -22.35
N CYS A 55 9.72 -11.82 -23.06
CA CYS A 55 10.69 -10.98 -23.72
C CYS A 55 10.19 -10.60 -25.11
N SER A 56 10.07 -9.30 -25.37
CA SER A 56 9.67 -8.77 -26.68
C SER A 56 10.52 -7.55 -27.00
N ASP A 57 11.17 -7.59 -28.17
CA ASP A 57 12.09 -6.54 -28.66
C ASP A 57 13.31 -6.27 -27.77
N GLY A 58 13.57 -7.14 -26.80
CA GLY A 58 14.65 -6.99 -25.84
C GLY A 58 14.25 -6.31 -24.53
N GLU A 59 12.95 -6.12 -24.30
CA GLU A 59 12.38 -5.65 -23.03
C GLU A 59 11.41 -6.70 -22.47
N CYS A 60 11.40 -6.85 -21.14
CA CYS A 60 10.44 -7.70 -20.45
C CYS A 60 9.07 -7.01 -20.42
N LYS A 61 8.12 -7.53 -21.20
CA LYS A 61 6.74 -7.06 -21.27
C LYS A 61 5.84 -8.02 -20.47
N LYS A 62 4.92 -7.47 -19.70
CA LYS A 62 3.94 -8.25 -18.93
C LYS A 62 2.58 -8.10 -19.61
N ASP A 63 1.92 -9.22 -19.91
CA ASP A 63 0.52 -9.17 -20.35
C ASP A 63 -0.34 -8.78 -19.16
N CYS A 64 -1.22 -7.81 -19.34
CA CYS A 64 -2.14 -7.38 -18.32
C CYS A 64 -3.45 -8.17 -18.39
N VAL A 65 -3.98 -8.50 -17.22
CA VAL A 65 -5.32 -9.07 -17.07
C VAL A 65 -6.24 -8.04 -16.41
N VAL A 66 -5.68 -7.25 -15.49
CA VAL A 66 -6.38 -6.16 -14.80
C VAL A 66 -5.54 -4.89 -14.88
N SER A 67 -6.06 -3.86 -15.55
CA SER A 67 -5.37 -2.59 -15.77
C SER A 67 -4.79 -1.99 -14.48
N GLU A 68 -5.54 -2.02 -13.37
CA GLU A 68 -5.07 -1.39 -12.12
C GLU A 68 -3.96 -2.17 -11.41
N ILE A 69 -3.75 -3.45 -11.74
CA ILE A 69 -2.78 -4.32 -11.06
C ILE A 69 -1.54 -4.53 -11.93
N ASP A 70 -1.78 -4.80 -13.22
CA ASP A 70 -0.75 -5.23 -14.15
C ASP A 70 -0.16 -4.08 -14.96
N CYS A 71 -0.88 -2.96 -15.07
CA CYS A 71 -0.41 -1.78 -15.79
C CYS A 71 0.11 -0.69 -14.86
N ARG A 72 1.04 0.10 -15.39
CA ARG A 72 1.51 1.30 -14.70
C ARG A 72 0.31 2.24 -14.46
N PRO A 73 0.26 2.97 -13.33
CA PRO A 73 -0.78 3.96 -13.12
C PRO A 73 -0.92 4.90 -14.32
N GLY A 74 -2.15 5.09 -14.78
CA GLY A 74 -2.44 5.87 -15.99
C GLY A 74 -2.35 5.09 -17.31
N PHE A 75 -2.05 3.79 -17.31
CA PHE A 75 -2.17 2.91 -18.48
C PHE A 75 -3.38 1.99 -18.32
N THR A 76 -4.01 1.63 -19.44
CA THR A 76 -5.12 0.69 -19.50
C THR A 76 -4.70 -0.58 -20.22
N CYS A 77 -5.21 -1.71 -19.78
CA CYS A 77 -5.08 -2.96 -20.50
C CYS A 77 -5.96 -2.93 -21.74
N ASP A 78 -5.36 -3.07 -22.93
CA ASP A 78 -6.11 -3.17 -24.18
C ASP A 78 -6.68 -4.59 -24.40
N ASP A 79 -7.49 -4.73 -25.45
CA ASP A 79 -8.12 -6.00 -25.83
C ASP A 79 -7.10 -7.10 -26.21
N THR A 80 -5.82 -6.76 -26.36
CA THR A 80 -4.72 -7.69 -26.61
C THR A 80 -3.88 -7.98 -25.37
N ALA A 81 -4.39 -7.64 -24.18
CA ALA A 81 -3.71 -7.80 -22.90
C ALA A 81 -2.41 -6.98 -22.80
N ARG A 82 -2.32 -5.81 -23.44
CA ARG A 82 -1.17 -4.91 -23.35
C ARG A 82 -1.51 -3.65 -22.58
N CYS A 83 -0.60 -3.23 -21.71
CA CYS A 83 -0.70 -1.93 -21.06
C CYS A 83 -0.41 -0.83 -22.07
N VAL A 84 -1.47 -0.22 -22.59
CA VAL A 84 -1.39 0.93 -23.49
C VAL A 84 -1.73 2.20 -22.73
N PRO A 85 -1.10 3.32 -23.06
CA PRO A 85 -1.52 4.59 -22.51
C PRO A 85 -2.90 4.98 -23.06
N PRO A 86 -3.68 5.80 -22.32
CA PRO A 86 -4.99 6.25 -22.77
C PRO A 86 -4.86 7.04 -24.08
N PRO A 87 -5.87 6.98 -24.95
CA PRO A 87 -5.86 7.71 -26.23
C PRO A 87 -5.58 9.20 -25.99
N GLY A 88 -4.50 9.72 -26.61
CA GLY A 88 -4.10 11.13 -26.51
C GLY A 88 -3.02 11.46 -25.48
N TRP A 89 -2.43 10.47 -24.79
CA TRP A 89 -1.29 10.67 -23.91
C TRP A 89 0.02 10.74 -24.70
N ASP A 90 0.77 11.84 -24.54
CA ASP A 90 2.02 12.14 -25.26
C ASP A 90 3.29 11.76 -24.48
N GLY A 91 3.14 11.07 -23.35
CA GLY A 91 4.25 10.61 -22.51
C GLY A 91 4.77 11.64 -21.51
N GLY A 92 4.11 12.80 -21.37
CA GLY A 92 4.36 13.79 -20.31
C GLY A 92 3.42 13.65 -19.10
N VAL A 93 3.79 14.29 -17.98
CA VAL A 93 2.83 14.63 -16.92
C VAL A 93 1.72 15.47 -17.57
N PRO A 94 0.43 15.16 -17.39
CA PRO A 94 -0.62 15.83 -18.13
C PRO A 94 -0.62 17.33 -17.87
N ASP A 95 -0.18 18.09 -18.88
CA ASP A 95 -0.25 19.54 -18.90
C ASP A 95 -1.73 19.96 -18.88
N GLY A 96 -2.19 20.51 -17.76
CA GLY A 96 -3.56 20.94 -17.52
C GLY A 96 -3.99 22.17 -18.34
N SER A 97 -3.67 22.25 -19.62
CA SER A 97 -3.94 23.44 -20.45
C SER A 97 -4.21 23.10 -21.92
N ALA A 98 -5.42 22.62 -22.22
CA ALA A 98 -6.01 22.78 -23.56
C ALA A 98 -7.54 22.93 -23.45
N GLY A 99 -8.02 24.11 -23.88
CA GLY A 99 -9.41 24.55 -23.72
C GLY A 99 -10.44 23.76 -24.53
N GLN A 100 -11.63 23.63 -23.93
CA GLN A 100 -12.83 23.12 -24.56
C GLN A 100 -13.49 24.20 -25.41
N ALA A 101 -13.54 24.01 -26.72
CA ALA A 101 -14.45 24.70 -27.62
C ALA A 101 -15.11 23.67 -28.55
N GLY A 102 -16.45 23.66 -28.58
CA GLY A 102 -17.19 23.17 -29.75
C GLY A 102 -18.30 22.15 -29.49
N LYS A 103 -19.53 22.67 -29.46
CA LYS A 103 -20.83 21.97 -29.55
C LYS A 103 -20.98 21.11 -30.83
N GLY A 104 -21.84 20.09 -30.76
CA GLY A 104 -22.85 19.86 -31.80
C GLY A 104 -23.24 18.41 -32.16
N GLY A 105 -24.54 18.10 -32.03
CA GLY A 105 -25.29 17.07 -32.77
C GLY A 105 -25.22 15.65 -32.18
N GLY A 106 -26.29 14.94 -31.83
CA GLY A 106 -27.63 14.89 -32.42
C GLY A 106 -27.72 13.69 -33.37
N GLY A 107 -28.29 12.56 -32.92
CA GLY A 107 -28.51 11.39 -33.76
C GLY A 107 -29.20 10.24 -33.04
N ALA A 108 -30.48 10.05 -33.34
CA ALA A 108 -31.33 8.95 -32.88
C ALA A 108 -31.25 7.73 -33.81
N GLY A 109 -31.55 6.54 -33.27
CA GLY A 109 -32.14 5.43 -34.02
C GLY A 109 -31.28 4.18 -34.16
N GLY A 110 -31.82 3.04 -33.73
CA GLY A 110 -31.24 1.73 -34.05
C GLY A 110 -31.68 0.57 -33.17
N THR A 111 -32.98 0.24 -33.15
CA THR A 111 -33.47 -1.08 -32.75
C THR A 111 -32.98 -2.15 -33.73
N SER A 112 -32.37 -3.23 -33.22
CA SER A 112 -32.45 -4.54 -33.84
C SER A 112 -32.32 -5.65 -32.80
N SER A 113 -33.39 -6.44 -32.76
CA SER A 113 -33.56 -7.74 -32.12
C SER A 113 -32.76 -8.84 -32.82
N GLY A 114 -32.24 -9.81 -32.07
CA GLY A 114 -31.99 -11.15 -32.58
C GLY A 114 -30.94 -11.96 -31.82
N GLY A 115 -31.32 -13.16 -31.39
CA GLY A 115 -30.37 -14.26 -31.25
C GLY A 115 -30.33 -14.95 -29.89
N ALA A 116 -31.30 -15.83 -29.63
CA ALA A 116 -31.16 -16.89 -28.65
C ALA A 116 -30.12 -17.94 -29.12
N GLY A 117 -29.24 -18.37 -28.22
CA GLY A 117 -28.33 -19.50 -28.43
C GLY A 117 -27.79 -19.97 -27.09
N GLY A 118 -28.15 -21.18 -26.68
CA GLY A 118 -27.91 -21.70 -25.33
C GLY A 118 -26.64 -22.55 -25.17
N GLY A 119 -26.10 -22.49 -23.95
CA GLY A 119 -25.40 -23.53 -23.18
C GLY A 119 -23.99 -23.98 -23.63
N PRO A 120 -23.26 -24.77 -22.80
CA PRO A 120 -23.53 -25.17 -21.41
C PRO A 120 -22.37 -24.88 -20.42
N ALA A 121 -22.61 -25.28 -19.18
CA ALA A 121 -21.76 -25.24 -17.99
C ALA A 121 -20.29 -25.67 -18.20
N GLY A 122 -19.39 -24.95 -17.51
CA GLY A 122 -18.01 -25.34 -17.26
C GLY A 122 -17.63 -25.09 -15.81
N SER A 123 -17.78 -26.12 -14.97
CA SER A 123 -17.20 -26.18 -13.63
C SER A 123 -15.68 -26.28 -13.75
N GLY A 124 -14.97 -25.18 -13.48
CA GLY A 124 -13.50 -25.14 -13.40
C GLY A 124 -13.06 -25.15 -11.94
N GLY A 125 -12.70 -26.33 -11.43
CA GLY A 125 -12.07 -26.47 -10.12
C GLY A 125 -10.65 -25.92 -10.15
N THR A 126 -10.33 -25.03 -9.21
CA THR A 126 -8.96 -24.62 -8.91
C THR A 126 -8.36 -25.61 -7.91
N THR A 127 -7.47 -26.44 -8.42
CA THR A 127 -6.52 -27.23 -7.64
C THR A 127 -5.50 -26.28 -7.00
N ALA A 128 -5.62 -26.09 -5.67
CA ALA A 128 -4.57 -25.54 -4.84
C ALA A 128 -3.40 -26.53 -4.79
N GLY A 129 -2.38 -26.32 -5.63
CA GLY A 129 -1.12 -27.05 -5.60
C GLY A 129 -0.06 -26.25 -4.86
N GLY A 130 0.36 -26.72 -3.69
CA GLY A 130 1.51 -26.15 -2.97
C GLY A 130 1.49 -26.28 -1.45
N ALA A 131 1.09 -27.43 -0.91
CA ALA A 131 1.23 -27.73 0.51
C ALA A 131 2.72 -27.97 0.86
N GLY A 132 3.42 -26.89 1.20
CA GLY A 132 4.68 -26.95 1.96
C GLY A 132 4.34 -27.23 3.42
N GLY A 133 4.24 -28.51 3.78
CA GLY A 133 3.97 -28.97 5.14
C GLY A 133 5.08 -28.59 6.11
N GLY A 134 4.97 -27.44 6.74
CA GLY A 134 5.42 -27.27 8.12
C GLY A 134 4.41 -27.99 9.04
N PRO A 135 4.83 -28.57 10.17
CA PRO A 135 3.94 -29.34 11.02
C PRO A 135 2.93 -28.37 11.66
N ALA A 136 1.78 -28.17 11.01
CA ALA A 136 0.54 -28.05 11.75
C ALA A 136 0.48 -29.35 12.55
N GLY A 137 0.93 -29.30 13.78
CA GLY A 137 0.78 -30.40 14.70
C GLY A 137 -0.70 -30.67 14.76
N SER A 138 -1.18 -31.69 14.04
CA SER A 138 -2.40 -32.44 14.35
C SER A 138 -2.25 -33.15 15.70
N GLY A 139 -1.57 -32.52 16.66
CA GLY A 139 -1.70 -32.86 18.06
C GLY A 139 -3.12 -32.47 18.39
N GLY A 140 -3.97 -33.48 18.56
CA GLY A 140 -5.29 -33.36 19.13
C GLY A 140 -5.19 -32.67 20.48
N GLY A 141 -5.11 -31.34 20.46
CA GLY A 141 -5.44 -30.49 21.57
C GLY A 141 -6.87 -30.86 21.91
N GLY A 142 -7.10 -31.25 23.16
CA GLY A 142 -8.46 -31.51 23.62
C GLY A 142 -9.36 -30.31 23.29
N PRO A 143 -10.68 -30.52 23.19
CA PRO A 143 -11.63 -29.43 22.98
C PRO A 143 -11.33 -28.27 23.95
N GLY A 144 -11.28 -27.05 23.41
CA GLY A 144 -11.04 -25.84 24.19
C GLY A 144 -9.58 -25.49 24.49
N THR A 145 -8.60 -26.03 23.76
CA THR A 145 -7.17 -25.77 24.03
C THR A 145 -6.52 -24.82 23.04
N LEU A 146 -7.12 -24.58 21.86
CA LEU A 146 -6.53 -23.71 20.85
C LEU A 146 -6.63 -22.24 21.27
N LYS A 147 -5.50 -21.54 21.18
CA LYS A 147 -5.38 -20.11 21.45
C LYS A 147 -5.76 -19.30 20.23
N GLU A 148 -5.86 -18.00 20.44
CA GLU A 148 -6.12 -17.05 19.37
C GLU A 148 -5.07 -17.13 18.26
N PHE A 149 -5.53 -17.00 17.00
CA PHE A 149 -4.82 -17.26 15.73
C PHE A 149 -4.48 -18.71 15.38
N ASP A 150 -4.71 -19.67 16.27
CA ASP A 150 -4.58 -21.08 15.92
C ASP A 150 -5.60 -21.46 14.85
N VAL A 151 -5.18 -22.30 13.92
CA VAL A 151 -6.07 -22.89 12.91
C VAL A 151 -7.04 -23.84 13.61
N CYS A 152 -8.33 -23.71 13.33
CA CYS A 152 -9.39 -24.48 13.97
C CYS A 152 -10.38 -25.05 12.93
N GLY A 153 -11.15 -26.05 13.34
CA GLY A 153 -12.24 -26.61 12.52
C GLY A 153 -13.64 -26.22 13.03
N ALA A 154 -13.78 -25.94 14.32
CA ALA A 154 -15.04 -25.53 14.94
C ALA A 154 -14.82 -24.70 16.22
N ASP A 155 -15.87 -24.02 16.68
CA ASP A 155 -15.84 -23.18 17.89
C ASP A 155 -15.39 -23.95 19.14
N GLY A 156 -15.71 -25.24 19.24
CA GLY A 156 -15.33 -26.10 20.36
C GLY A 156 -13.83 -26.41 20.45
N ASP A 157 -13.04 -26.15 19.41
CA ASP A 157 -11.59 -26.34 19.43
C ASP A 157 -10.89 -25.20 20.18
N CYS A 158 -11.51 -24.01 20.15
CA CYS A 158 -10.95 -22.77 20.66
C CYS A 158 -11.16 -22.60 22.17
N SER A 159 -10.17 -22.01 22.83
CA SER A 159 -10.22 -21.67 24.25
C SER A 159 -11.43 -20.77 24.58
N SER A 160 -11.87 -20.80 25.83
CA SER A 160 -13.08 -20.09 26.27
C SER A 160 -13.07 -18.61 25.86
N GLY A 161 -14.16 -18.17 25.22
CA GLY A 161 -14.32 -16.80 24.72
C GLY A 161 -13.87 -16.58 23.28
N LEU A 162 -13.28 -17.58 22.63
CA LEU A 162 -12.93 -17.56 21.21
C LEU A 162 -13.95 -18.35 20.38
N ILE A 163 -14.01 -18.04 19.09
CA ILE A 163 -14.81 -18.69 18.06
C ILE A 163 -13.93 -19.00 16.85
N CYS A 164 -14.31 -20.00 16.06
CA CYS A 164 -13.59 -20.45 14.90
C CYS A 164 -14.17 -19.84 13.62
N ARG A 165 -13.51 -18.82 13.06
CA ARG A 165 -14.02 -18.10 11.88
C ARG A 165 -12.91 -17.87 10.85
N PRO A 166 -13.25 -17.79 9.56
CA PRO A 166 -12.28 -17.39 8.53
C PRO A 166 -11.91 -15.92 8.73
N MET A 167 -10.62 -15.61 8.85
CA MET A 167 -10.17 -14.22 9.08
C MET A 167 -10.12 -13.38 7.81
N LEU A 168 -10.13 -14.01 6.63
CA LEU A 168 -10.39 -13.42 5.33
C LEU A 168 -11.54 -14.20 4.69
N ILE A 169 -12.29 -13.61 3.78
CA ILE A 169 -13.33 -14.32 3.04
C ILE A 169 -12.73 -15.54 2.33
N ASN A 170 -13.31 -16.72 2.58
CA ASN A 170 -12.81 -18.03 2.12
C ASN A 170 -11.40 -18.42 2.59
N GLY A 171 -10.84 -17.71 3.57
CA GLY A 171 -9.54 -18.01 4.16
C GLY A 171 -9.58 -19.14 5.19
N THR A 172 -8.41 -19.54 5.68
CA THR A 172 -8.25 -20.50 6.77
C THR A 172 -8.98 -20.02 8.02
N GLN A 173 -9.78 -20.91 8.63
CA GLN A 173 -10.46 -20.62 9.88
C GLN A 173 -9.47 -20.60 11.05
N ARG A 174 -9.62 -19.61 11.92
CA ARG A 174 -8.80 -19.45 13.11
C ARG A 174 -9.64 -19.13 14.32
N CYS A 175 -9.11 -19.49 15.49
CA CYS A 175 -9.65 -19.04 16.74
C CYS A 175 -9.45 -17.52 16.84
N THR A 176 -10.56 -16.80 16.92
CA THR A 176 -10.62 -15.35 17.03
C THR A 176 -11.67 -14.98 18.07
N ARG A 177 -11.62 -13.75 18.58
CA ARG A 177 -12.61 -13.25 19.55
C ARG A 177 -13.81 -12.63 18.84
N SER A 178 -14.96 -12.65 19.52
CA SER A 178 -16.06 -11.77 19.17
C SER A 178 -15.71 -10.32 19.52
N CYS A 179 -16.35 -9.37 18.85
CA CYS A 179 -16.06 -7.95 19.03
C CYS A 179 -17.30 -7.09 18.79
N THR A 180 -17.26 -5.88 19.34
CA THR A 180 -18.22 -4.80 19.06
C THR A 180 -17.54 -3.56 18.50
N SER A 181 -16.21 -3.49 18.57
CA SER A 181 -15.38 -2.41 18.04
C SER A 181 -14.00 -2.94 17.66
N SER A 182 -13.32 -2.29 16.72
CA SER A 182 -11.95 -2.67 16.33
C SER A 182 -10.95 -2.52 17.48
N SER A 183 -11.25 -1.69 18.49
CA SER A 183 -10.42 -1.56 19.69
C SER A 183 -10.41 -2.81 20.59
N SER A 184 -11.40 -3.70 20.48
CA SER A 184 -11.37 -4.99 21.20
C SER A 184 -10.58 -6.06 20.45
N CYS A 185 -10.25 -5.79 19.19
CA CYS A 185 -9.49 -6.69 18.35
C CYS A 185 -7.99 -6.58 18.58
N MET A 186 -7.31 -7.66 18.22
CA MET A 186 -5.86 -7.76 18.36
C MET A 186 -5.14 -6.95 17.28
N THR A 187 -3.84 -6.71 17.48
CA THR A 187 -3.04 -5.96 16.52
C THR A 187 -3.07 -6.61 15.15
N GLY A 188 -3.35 -5.79 14.12
CA GLY A 188 -3.47 -6.22 12.73
C GLY A 188 -4.83 -6.80 12.34
N THR A 189 -5.84 -6.75 13.23
CA THR A 189 -7.20 -7.19 12.93
C THR A 189 -8.21 -6.10 13.30
N ARG A 190 -9.43 -6.23 12.77
CA ARG A 190 -10.52 -5.28 12.97
C ARG A 190 -11.81 -6.01 13.27
N CYS A 191 -12.77 -5.30 13.85
CA CYS A 191 -14.08 -5.88 14.10
C CYS A 191 -14.89 -5.86 12.82
N SER A 192 -15.23 -7.04 12.29
CA SER A 192 -16.08 -7.16 11.11
C SER A 192 -17.55 -6.87 11.44
N ASN A 193 -18.36 -6.63 10.42
CA ASN A 193 -19.81 -6.51 10.54
C ASN A 193 -20.50 -7.81 11.02
N GLN A 194 -19.76 -8.92 11.07
CA GLN A 194 -20.18 -10.21 11.61
C GLN A 194 -19.82 -10.37 13.10
N ASN A 195 -19.33 -9.30 13.76
CA ASN A 195 -18.99 -9.22 15.18
C ASN A 195 -17.86 -10.17 15.61
N PHE A 196 -16.84 -10.33 14.77
CA PHE A 196 -15.60 -11.02 15.14
C PHE A 196 -14.36 -10.33 14.58
N CYS A 197 -13.21 -10.57 15.20
CA CYS A 197 -11.96 -9.97 14.75
C CYS A 197 -11.41 -10.69 13.52
N ALA A 198 -11.30 -9.96 12.42
CA ALA A 198 -10.89 -10.45 11.10
C ALA A 198 -9.69 -9.65 10.59
N PHE A 199 -8.94 -10.20 9.64
CA PHE A 199 -7.94 -9.42 8.92
C PHE A 199 -8.60 -8.30 8.11
N ASP A 200 -7.85 -7.23 7.89
CA ASP A 200 -8.32 -6.14 7.06
C ASP A 200 -8.27 -6.57 5.58
N ASP A 201 -9.43 -6.52 4.93
CA ASP A 201 -9.58 -6.78 3.50
C ASP A 201 -9.89 -5.48 2.72
N VAL A 202 -9.76 -4.31 3.35
CA VAL A 202 -9.95 -3.02 2.66
C VAL A 202 -9.01 -2.89 1.48
N GLY A 203 -9.56 -2.54 0.32
CA GLY A 203 -8.82 -2.42 -0.93
C GLY A 203 -8.75 -3.73 -1.73
N ALA A 204 -9.19 -4.88 -1.19
CA ALA A 204 -9.35 -6.08 -2.00
C ALA A 204 -10.42 -5.85 -3.08
N MET A 205 -10.19 -6.32 -4.31
CA MET A 205 -11.18 -6.22 -5.38
C MET A 205 -12.42 -7.06 -5.05
N CYS A 206 -13.60 -6.54 -5.39
CA CYS A 206 -14.86 -7.25 -5.25
C CYS A 206 -15.79 -6.97 -6.43
N THR A 207 -16.80 -7.81 -6.61
CA THR A 207 -17.87 -7.68 -7.59
C THR A 207 -19.26 -7.62 -6.93
N GLY A 208 -19.38 -7.96 -5.65
CA GLY A 208 -20.64 -7.89 -4.94
C GLY A 208 -20.59 -8.23 -3.45
N LYS A 209 -21.77 -8.46 -2.87
CA LYS A 209 -21.93 -8.80 -1.45
C LYS A 209 -21.32 -10.17 -1.14
N GLY A 210 -20.77 -10.31 0.06
CA GLY A 210 -20.22 -11.58 0.57
C GLY A 210 -18.78 -11.88 0.14
N GLN A 211 -18.14 -11.00 -0.63
CA GLN A 211 -16.72 -11.10 -0.98
C GLN A 211 -15.82 -10.27 -0.06
N CYS A 212 -16.42 -9.50 0.84
CA CYS A 212 -15.73 -8.66 1.82
C CYS A 212 -16.19 -9.04 3.23
N ASN A 213 -15.29 -8.91 4.21
CA ASN A 213 -15.58 -9.05 5.64
C ASN A 213 -16.65 -8.04 6.07
N ASP A 214 -16.67 -6.86 5.43
CA ASP A 214 -17.65 -5.80 5.69
C ASP A 214 -18.54 -5.53 4.47
N THR A 215 -18.13 -4.63 3.57
CA THR A 215 -18.93 -4.27 2.40
C THR A 215 -18.08 -4.05 1.16
N CYS A 216 -18.68 -4.32 0.00
CA CYS A 216 -18.11 -4.01 -1.30
C CYS A 216 -18.62 -2.63 -1.74
N ALA A 217 -17.72 -1.64 -1.81
CA ALA A 217 -18.04 -0.29 -2.25
C ALA A 217 -17.71 -0.09 -3.72
N ALA A 218 -18.54 0.69 -4.40
CA ALA A 218 -18.25 1.13 -5.76
C ALA A 218 -17.08 2.10 -5.75
N GLY A 219 -16.04 1.77 -6.52
CA GLY A 219 -14.87 2.60 -6.71
C GLY A 219 -14.77 3.10 -8.14
N PRO A 220 -13.93 4.12 -8.37
CA PRO A 220 -13.51 4.50 -9.72
C PRO A 220 -12.72 3.32 -10.34
N GLY A 221 -13.13 2.85 -11.52
CA GLY A 221 -12.53 1.71 -12.19
C GLY A 221 -13.11 0.36 -11.74
N ALA A 222 -13.00 0.04 -10.45
CA ALA A 222 -13.45 -1.24 -9.90
C ALA A 222 -14.07 -1.09 -8.49
N ASN A 223 -14.93 -2.04 -8.11
CA ASN A 223 -15.41 -2.11 -6.72
C ASN A 223 -14.32 -2.72 -5.82
N TYR A 224 -14.27 -2.26 -4.58
CA TYR A 224 -13.32 -2.73 -3.59
C TYR A 224 -13.99 -2.97 -2.24
N CYS A 225 -13.43 -3.88 -1.46
CA CYS A 225 -13.82 -4.11 -0.09
C CYS A 225 -13.46 -2.89 0.75
N THR A 226 -14.37 -2.45 1.60
CA THR A 226 -14.20 -1.33 2.51
C THR A 226 -14.74 -1.66 3.90
N ALA A 227 -14.30 -0.89 4.91
CA ALA A 227 -14.73 -0.96 6.29
C ALA A 227 -15.91 -0.04 6.56
N VAL A 228 -16.71 -0.38 7.58
CA VAL A 228 -17.45 0.65 8.31
C VAL A 228 -16.48 1.42 9.21
N CYS A 229 -16.63 2.74 9.28
CA CYS A 229 -15.75 3.60 10.06
C CYS A 229 -16.53 4.61 10.90
N TYR A 230 -15.95 5.06 12.01
CA TYR A 230 -16.46 6.19 12.81
C TYR A 230 -15.62 7.43 12.58
N ASN A 231 -14.33 7.25 12.33
CA ASN A 231 -13.38 8.28 11.95
C ASN A 231 -12.28 7.64 11.08
N GLY A 232 -11.39 8.43 10.47
CA GLY A 232 -10.23 7.95 9.70
C GLY A 232 -9.27 7.09 10.54
N GLY A 233 -9.44 7.08 11.87
CA GLY A 233 -8.96 6.08 12.82
C GLY A 233 -9.12 4.63 12.39
N ASP A 234 -10.27 4.35 11.81
CA ASP A 234 -10.73 3.00 11.53
C ASP A 234 -10.37 2.53 10.12
N CYS A 235 -9.77 3.42 9.32
CA CYS A 235 -9.42 3.17 7.94
C CYS A 235 -7.91 2.91 7.77
N PRO A 236 -7.51 2.20 6.70
CA PRO A 236 -6.10 2.08 6.37
C PRO A 236 -5.41 3.41 6.10
N ALA A 237 -4.08 3.42 6.19
CA ALA A 237 -3.30 4.57 5.77
C ALA A 237 -3.56 4.89 4.29
N GLY A 238 -3.74 6.18 3.99
CA GLY A 238 -4.21 6.66 2.68
C GLY A 238 -5.75 6.66 2.50
N TRP A 239 -6.51 6.16 3.48
CA TRP A 239 -7.97 6.09 3.41
C TRP A 239 -8.64 7.02 4.43
N GLY A 240 -9.70 7.72 4.00
CA GLY A 240 -10.52 8.58 4.86
C GLY A 240 -11.86 7.93 5.21
N CYS A 241 -12.50 8.39 6.28
CA CYS A 241 -13.81 7.90 6.70
C CYS A 241 -14.94 8.79 6.19
N SER A 242 -15.70 8.30 5.21
CA SER A 242 -16.73 9.04 4.46
C SER A 242 -17.72 9.80 5.35
N GLN A 243 -18.38 10.80 4.79
CA GLN A 243 -19.67 11.26 5.34
C GLN A 243 -20.70 10.13 5.28
N PRO A 244 -21.75 10.13 6.12
CA PRO A 244 -22.75 9.07 6.13
C PRO A 244 -23.44 8.92 4.75
N MET A 245 -23.24 7.79 4.08
CA MET A 245 -23.92 7.40 2.85
C MET A 245 -25.01 6.40 3.21
N GLY A 246 -26.28 6.82 3.15
CA GLY A 246 -27.39 5.97 3.62
C GLY A 246 -27.31 5.65 5.13
N GLY A 247 -26.75 6.57 5.92
CA GLY A 247 -26.63 6.44 7.38
C GLY A 247 -25.40 5.67 7.86
N THR A 248 -24.59 5.10 6.96
CA THR A 248 -23.35 4.39 7.30
C THR A 248 -22.15 5.14 6.73
N ARG A 249 -21.07 5.23 7.50
CA ARG A 249 -19.79 5.79 7.04
C ARG A 249 -18.86 4.65 6.67
N VAL A 250 -18.12 4.79 5.58
CA VAL A 250 -17.21 3.77 5.08
C VAL A 250 -15.83 4.34 4.74
N CYS A 251 -14.81 3.50 4.71
CA CYS A 251 -13.49 3.92 4.29
C CYS A 251 -13.44 4.18 2.77
N LEU A 252 -12.91 5.33 2.37
CA LEU A 252 -12.73 5.70 0.97
C LEU A 252 -11.25 5.86 0.68
N LYS A 253 -10.80 5.24 -0.41
CA LYS A 253 -9.43 5.35 -0.90
C LYS A 253 -9.18 6.77 -1.43
N LEU A 254 -8.19 7.48 -0.88
CA LEU A 254 -7.86 8.86 -1.30
C LEU A 254 -6.51 8.95 -2.03
N ASP A 255 -5.66 7.95 -1.92
CA ASP A 255 -4.45 7.75 -2.73
C ASP A 255 -4.81 7.12 -4.08
N VAL A 256 -5.67 7.82 -4.81
CA VAL A 256 -6.02 7.53 -6.20
C VAL A 256 -5.73 8.78 -7.00
N TYR A 257 -5.02 8.63 -8.12
CA TYR A 257 -4.84 9.71 -9.07
C TYR A 257 -6.18 10.13 -9.67
N CYS A 258 -6.38 11.44 -9.84
CA CYS A 258 -7.58 11.98 -10.49
C CYS A 258 -7.25 13.27 -11.23
N THR A 259 -8.04 13.58 -12.24
CA THR A 259 -8.11 14.87 -12.94
C THR A 259 -9.45 15.57 -12.71
N ALA A 260 -10.46 14.84 -12.23
CA ALA A 260 -11.80 15.34 -11.94
C ALA A 260 -12.41 14.62 -10.72
N GLY A 261 -13.39 15.25 -10.07
CA GLY A 261 -14.00 14.73 -8.85
C GLY A 261 -14.73 13.40 -9.05
N GLU A 262 -15.33 13.19 -10.23
CA GLU A 262 -16.11 11.99 -10.56
C GLU A 262 -15.27 10.71 -10.58
N GLN A 263 -13.94 10.84 -10.73
CA GLN A 263 -12.98 9.75 -10.64
C GLN A 263 -12.61 9.38 -9.20
N CYS A 264 -13.27 9.97 -8.21
CA CYS A 264 -13.00 9.73 -6.80
C CYS A 264 -14.23 9.18 -6.11
N ALA A 265 -14.04 8.18 -5.23
CA ALA A 265 -15.15 7.68 -4.42
C ALA A 265 -15.76 8.78 -3.55
N GLY A 266 -14.93 9.74 -3.09
CA GLY A 266 -15.34 10.94 -2.37
C GLY A 266 -15.87 12.08 -3.25
N GLN A 267 -16.00 11.87 -4.57
CA GLN A 267 -16.48 12.85 -5.56
C GLN A 267 -15.69 14.17 -5.59
N ALA A 268 -14.43 14.16 -5.18
CA ALA A 268 -13.59 15.33 -5.11
C ALA A 268 -12.13 15.01 -5.45
N CYS A 269 -11.52 15.89 -6.24
CA CYS A 269 -10.14 15.76 -6.69
C CYS A 269 -9.35 17.01 -6.29
N ASP A 270 -8.23 16.83 -5.59
CA ASP A 270 -7.30 17.92 -5.32
C ASP A 270 -6.33 18.04 -6.50
N THR A 271 -6.57 19.03 -7.35
CA THR A 271 -5.75 19.37 -8.52
C THR A 271 -4.72 20.45 -8.22
N GLY A 272 -4.66 20.96 -6.99
CA GLY A 272 -3.74 22.03 -6.59
C GLY A 272 -2.34 21.57 -6.21
N MET A 273 -2.10 20.26 -6.22
CA MET A 273 -0.83 19.65 -5.84
C MET A 273 0.05 19.30 -7.04
N LEU A 274 1.33 18.98 -6.78
CA LEU A 274 2.27 18.53 -7.80
C LEU A 274 1.74 17.31 -8.58
N VAL A 275 1.15 16.35 -7.87
CA VAL A 275 0.40 15.25 -8.46
C VAL A 275 -0.99 15.27 -7.87
N SER A 276 -1.99 15.42 -8.75
CA SER A 276 -3.38 15.44 -8.35
C SER A 276 -3.80 14.11 -7.75
N GLY A 277 -4.77 14.17 -6.85
CA GLY A 277 -5.28 12.96 -6.25
C GLY A 277 -6.56 13.17 -5.47
N CYS A 278 -7.24 12.05 -5.24
CA CYS A 278 -8.55 12.08 -4.64
C CYS A 278 -8.52 12.68 -3.23
N THR A 279 -9.62 13.36 -2.91
CA THR A 279 -9.94 13.84 -1.58
C THR A 279 -11.41 13.53 -1.29
N MET A 280 -11.88 13.93 -0.13
CA MET A 280 -13.26 13.74 0.29
C MET A 280 -13.70 14.85 1.23
N GLN A 281 -15.01 15.08 1.28
CA GLN A 281 -15.60 15.99 2.25
C GLN A 281 -15.38 15.48 3.68
N CYS A 282 -15.03 16.40 4.57
CA CYS A 282 -14.79 16.11 5.97
C CYS A 282 -15.55 17.10 6.86
N THR A 283 -15.93 16.66 8.05
CA THR A 283 -16.47 17.52 9.10
C THR A 283 -15.36 17.95 10.05
N SER A 284 -14.37 17.10 10.26
CA SER A 284 -13.20 17.38 11.08
C SER A 284 -11.97 16.62 10.60
N ALA A 285 -10.78 16.98 11.12
CA ALA A 285 -9.54 16.31 10.77
C ALA A 285 -9.53 14.81 11.14
N SER A 286 -10.37 14.37 12.08
CA SER A 286 -10.49 12.96 12.41
C SER A 286 -11.12 12.15 11.28
N ASP A 287 -11.85 12.75 10.34
CA ASP A 287 -12.44 12.04 9.20
C ASP A 287 -11.41 11.70 8.12
N CYS A 288 -10.27 12.40 8.12
CA CYS A 288 -9.26 12.30 7.08
C CYS A 288 -8.29 11.14 7.34
N PRO A 289 -7.51 10.72 6.31
CA PRO A 289 -6.49 9.70 6.47
C PRO A 289 -5.57 10.00 7.63
N GLN A 290 -5.28 8.96 8.40
CA GLN A 290 -4.46 9.06 9.58
C GLN A 290 -3.07 8.53 9.23
N ARG A 291 -2.07 9.21 9.76
CA ARG A 291 -0.66 8.83 9.64
C ARG A 291 -0.13 8.41 11.00
N GLY A 292 1.02 7.75 11.04
CA GLY A 292 1.73 7.49 12.29
C GLY A 292 1.89 8.79 13.08
N GLY A 293 1.72 8.74 14.42
CA GLY A 293 1.62 9.95 15.27
C GLY A 293 2.84 10.89 15.26
N ASN A 294 3.90 10.45 14.61
CA ASN A 294 5.18 11.11 14.41
C ASN A 294 5.26 11.92 13.10
N LEU A 295 4.21 11.86 12.27
CA LEU A 295 4.09 12.55 10.98
C LEU A 295 3.00 13.62 11.05
N THR A 296 3.10 14.64 10.20
CA THR A 296 2.09 15.70 10.11
C THR A 296 0.74 15.10 9.69
N PRO A 297 -0.35 15.25 10.47
CA PRO A 297 -1.62 14.66 10.12
C PRO A 297 -2.26 15.37 8.91
N TRP A 298 -3.20 14.68 8.26
CA TRP A 298 -4.10 15.33 7.32
C TRP A 298 -5.00 16.33 8.07
N ALA A 299 -5.41 17.39 7.38
CA ALA A 299 -6.29 18.40 7.93
C ALA A 299 -7.64 18.41 7.21
N CYS A 300 -8.67 18.89 7.89
CA CYS A 300 -9.97 19.18 7.28
C CYS A 300 -10.05 20.68 7.00
N SER A 301 -9.80 21.06 5.76
CA SER A 301 -9.57 22.44 5.36
C SER A 301 -10.68 22.93 4.43
N GLN A 302 -11.03 24.22 4.52
CA GLN A 302 -12.02 24.82 3.63
C GLN A 302 -11.40 25.08 2.25
N TYR A 303 -11.98 24.50 1.19
CA TYR A 303 -11.59 24.75 -0.20
C TYR A 303 -12.61 25.68 -0.86
N GLY A 304 -12.38 26.99 -0.71
CA GLY A 304 -13.24 28.02 -1.28
C GLY A 304 -14.69 27.93 -0.80
N SER A 305 -15.65 28.06 -1.72
CA SER A 305 -17.09 27.93 -1.45
C SER A 305 -17.60 26.47 -1.50
N ASN A 306 -16.74 25.51 -1.83
CA ASN A 306 -17.14 24.13 -2.12
C ASN A 306 -17.24 23.23 -0.87
N GLY A 307 -16.99 23.79 0.31
CA GLY A 307 -17.02 23.09 1.59
C GLY A 307 -15.63 22.76 2.14
N THR A 308 -15.60 21.83 3.10
CA THR A 308 -14.39 21.36 3.78
C THR A 308 -13.98 19.98 3.26
N PHE A 309 -12.72 19.84 2.88
CA PHE A 309 -12.15 18.60 2.34
C PHE A 309 -10.87 18.21 3.07
N CYS A 310 -10.54 16.93 2.98
CA CYS A 310 -9.29 16.41 3.50
C CYS A 310 -8.11 16.94 2.70
N SER A 311 -7.35 17.86 3.28
CA SER A 311 -6.13 18.39 2.69
C SER A 311 -4.93 17.57 3.15
N ARG A 312 -4.08 17.20 2.19
CA ARG A 312 -2.82 16.50 2.46
C ARG A 312 -1.86 17.42 3.23
N PRO A 313 -1.02 16.87 4.11
CA PRO A 313 0.06 17.63 4.71
C PRO A 313 1.13 17.95 3.65
N GLY A 314 1.90 19.01 3.86
CA GLY A 314 2.85 19.53 2.86
C GLY A 314 4.04 18.61 2.54
N ASP A 315 4.17 17.47 3.23
CA ASP A 315 5.18 16.44 2.98
C ASP A 315 4.67 15.23 2.17
N VAL A 316 3.41 15.27 1.71
CA VAL A 316 2.77 14.21 0.92
C VAL A 316 2.41 14.74 -0.47
N PHE A 317 3.12 14.29 -1.51
CA PHE A 317 3.03 14.88 -2.85
C PHE A 317 2.37 14.01 -3.90
N GLY A 318 2.18 12.72 -3.66
CA GLY A 318 1.61 11.83 -4.66
C GLY A 318 0.58 10.86 -4.09
N PRO A 319 -0.25 10.28 -4.96
CA PRO A 319 -1.27 9.32 -4.60
C PRO A 319 -0.75 7.88 -4.66
N LEU A 320 0.57 7.63 -4.71
CA LEU A 320 1.04 6.25 -4.88
C LEU A 320 0.76 5.44 -3.62
N TYR A 321 0.01 4.36 -3.81
CA TYR A 321 -0.44 3.48 -2.74
C TYR A 321 0.72 2.64 -2.18
N GLN A 322 0.58 2.14 -0.95
CA GLN A 322 1.55 1.18 -0.39
C GLN A 322 1.73 -0.04 -1.32
N GLY A 323 2.98 -0.46 -1.52
CA GLY A 323 3.32 -1.56 -2.43
C GLY A 323 3.44 -1.18 -3.91
N GLU A 324 3.00 0.02 -4.31
CA GLU A 324 3.33 0.56 -5.63
C GLU A 324 4.82 0.92 -5.70
N THR A 325 5.39 0.85 -6.90
CA THR A 325 6.79 1.25 -7.07
C THR A 325 6.93 2.72 -6.71
N GLU A 326 7.85 3.04 -5.81
CA GLU A 326 8.06 4.42 -5.39
C GLU A 326 8.43 5.28 -6.60
N ALA A 327 8.02 6.54 -6.58
CA ALA A 327 8.37 7.49 -7.61
C ALA A 327 8.71 8.84 -7.00
N PHE A 328 9.50 9.59 -7.74
CA PHE A 328 10.02 10.89 -7.36
C PHE A 328 9.69 11.90 -8.46
N ALA A 329 9.43 13.14 -8.05
CA ALA A 329 9.21 14.27 -8.95
C ALA A 329 9.88 15.53 -8.40
N CYS A 330 9.91 16.59 -9.20
CA CYS A 330 10.38 17.89 -8.75
C CYS A 330 9.25 18.75 -8.18
N SER A 331 9.44 19.23 -6.96
CA SER A 331 8.62 20.33 -6.45
C SER A 331 8.87 21.63 -7.22
N PHE A 332 8.01 22.63 -7.00
CA PHE A 332 8.18 23.97 -7.57
C PHE A 332 9.50 24.65 -7.15
N ASP A 333 10.11 24.23 -6.04
CA ASP A 333 11.40 24.71 -5.56
C ASP A 333 12.59 23.89 -6.07
N SER A 334 12.38 23.05 -7.10
CA SER A 334 13.39 22.13 -7.65
C SER A 334 13.95 21.13 -6.63
N GLN A 335 13.15 20.77 -5.62
CA GLN A 335 13.50 19.72 -4.67
C GLN A 335 12.89 18.40 -5.12
N ASN A 336 13.64 17.29 -5.00
CA ASN A 336 13.06 15.97 -5.20
C ASN A 336 12.08 15.67 -4.08
N VAL A 337 10.85 15.33 -4.45
CA VAL A 337 9.80 14.90 -3.54
C VAL A 337 9.35 13.50 -3.89
N THR A 338 8.97 12.71 -2.88
CA THR A 338 8.38 11.40 -3.08
C THR A 338 6.90 11.51 -3.40
N LEU A 339 6.43 10.67 -4.32
CA LEU A 339 5.03 10.54 -4.70
C LEU A 339 4.28 9.46 -3.90
N CYS A 340 4.89 8.87 -2.87
CA CYS A 340 4.22 7.93 -1.98
C CYS A 340 3.17 8.64 -1.09
N GLY A 341 1.99 8.03 -0.94
CA GLY A 341 0.82 8.60 -0.26
C GLY A 341 1.03 8.94 1.22
N ASP A 342 2.02 8.33 1.86
CA ASP A 342 2.41 8.63 3.25
C ASP A 342 3.71 9.43 3.38
N GLY A 343 4.32 9.80 2.24
CA GLY A 343 5.60 10.52 2.18
C GLY A 343 6.81 9.67 2.61
N LEU A 344 6.64 8.35 2.74
CA LEU A 344 7.69 7.43 3.16
C LEU A 344 8.24 6.62 2.00
N VAL A 345 9.57 6.57 1.93
CA VAL A 345 10.37 5.81 0.96
C VAL A 345 11.55 5.18 1.66
N VAL A 346 12.12 4.12 1.06
CA VAL A 346 13.34 3.47 1.56
C VAL A 346 14.56 3.78 0.73
N THR A 347 14.38 4.22 -0.51
CA THR A 347 15.51 4.65 -1.35
C THR A 347 15.75 6.14 -1.23
N GLN A 348 16.99 6.53 -1.55
CA GLN A 348 17.30 7.94 -1.70
C GLN A 348 16.72 8.46 -3.01
N PRO A 349 16.15 9.68 -3.00
CA PRO A 349 15.74 10.32 -4.24
C PRO A 349 16.95 10.50 -5.18
N PRO A 350 16.74 10.60 -6.50
CA PRO A 350 17.79 10.92 -7.46
C PRO A 350 18.57 12.17 -7.04
N SER A 351 19.88 12.21 -7.31
CA SER A 351 20.73 13.35 -6.92
C SER A 351 20.44 14.63 -7.70
N VAL A 352 19.80 14.52 -8.87
CA VAL A 352 19.41 15.64 -9.72
C VAL A 352 17.91 15.59 -9.91
N CYS A 353 17.27 16.73 -9.72
CA CYS A 353 15.84 16.87 -9.98
C CYS A 353 15.61 16.77 -11.49
N PRO A 354 14.84 15.78 -11.99
CA PRO A 354 14.70 15.51 -13.42
C PRO A 354 13.85 16.56 -14.18
N GLY A 355 13.52 17.69 -13.59
CA GLY A 355 12.59 18.66 -14.18
C GLY A 355 11.14 18.18 -14.03
N THR A 356 10.38 18.15 -15.12
CA THR A 356 8.97 17.73 -15.11
C THR A 356 8.78 16.22 -15.07
N ASP A 357 9.83 15.42 -15.23
CA ASP A 357 9.70 13.98 -15.36
C ASP A 357 9.51 13.27 -14.01
N VAL A 358 8.72 12.20 -14.02
CA VAL A 358 8.59 11.28 -12.88
C VAL A 358 9.67 10.20 -13.00
N VAL A 359 10.49 10.05 -11.95
CA VAL A 359 11.52 9.02 -11.87
C VAL A 359 11.08 7.94 -10.90
N TYR A 360 10.99 6.71 -11.39
CA TYR A 360 10.65 5.55 -10.57
C TYR A 360 11.89 5.01 -9.85
N GLY A 361 11.73 4.71 -8.56
CA GLY A 361 12.72 4.01 -7.76
C GLY A 361 12.70 2.51 -7.98
N THR A 362 13.47 1.80 -7.16
CA THR A 362 13.55 0.33 -7.18
C THR A 362 12.79 -0.32 -6.03
N ALA A 363 12.37 0.47 -5.03
CA ALA A 363 11.59 -0.04 -3.92
C ALA A 363 10.11 0.31 -4.06
N LYS A 364 9.34 -0.11 -3.04
CA LYS A 364 7.90 0.12 -2.96
C LYS A 364 7.60 1.24 -1.98
N CYS A 365 6.53 1.99 -2.24
CA CYS A 365 5.96 2.92 -1.28
C CYS A 365 5.58 2.19 0.00
N ILE A 366 5.90 2.82 1.12
CA ILE A 366 5.56 2.35 2.46
C ILE A 366 4.53 3.30 3.04
N SER A 367 3.56 2.74 3.74
CA SER A 367 2.65 3.52 4.59
C SER A 367 2.91 3.21 6.06
N THR A 368 2.69 4.21 6.89
CA THR A 368 2.59 4.04 8.33
C THR A 368 1.30 3.32 8.71
N CYS A 369 1.27 2.77 9.91
CA CYS A 369 0.05 2.18 10.46
C CYS A 369 0.01 2.40 11.96
N ARG A 370 -1.08 1.96 12.59
CA ARG A 370 -1.27 2.03 14.04
C ARG A 370 -1.32 0.64 14.64
N SER A 371 -1.13 0.55 15.95
CA SER A 371 -1.21 -0.73 16.65
C SER A 371 -2.57 -1.42 16.51
N GLN A 372 -3.65 -0.68 16.24
CA GLN A 372 -4.97 -1.24 15.94
C GLN A 372 -5.12 -1.72 14.49
N GLY A 373 -4.06 -1.65 13.68
CA GLY A 373 -4.07 -1.96 12.24
C GLY A 373 -3.98 -0.69 11.38
N GLY A 374 -4.70 -0.70 10.27
CA GLY A 374 -4.65 0.39 9.29
C GLY A 374 -3.73 0.09 8.10
N CYS A 375 -3.51 -1.18 7.81
CA CYS A 375 -2.93 -1.61 6.54
C CYS A 375 -4.05 -2.23 5.70
N GLY A 376 -4.12 -1.87 4.42
CA GLY A 376 -5.09 -2.49 3.52
C GLY A 376 -4.74 -3.95 3.23
N TYR A 377 -5.61 -4.60 2.45
CA TYR A 377 -5.49 -5.99 2.06
C TYR A 377 -4.10 -6.34 1.53
N GLY A 378 -3.56 -7.45 2.02
CA GLY A 378 -2.23 -7.95 1.64
C GLY A 378 -1.07 -7.31 2.41
N PHE A 379 -1.35 -6.53 3.46
CA PHE A 379 -0.34 -5.90 4.30
C PHE A 379 -0.66 -6.08 5.80
N ALA A 380 0.38 -6.21 6.61
CA ALA A 380 0.29 -6.27 8.06
C ALA A 380 0.98 -5.05 8.68
N CYS A 381 0.41 -4.55 9.77
CA CYS A 381 1.03 -3.49 10.53
C CYS A 381 2.10 -4.08 11.45
N VAL A 382 3.35 -3.66 11.28
CA VAL A 382 4.47 -4.13 12.10
C VAL A 382 5.13 -2.95 12.79
N ASN A 383 5.18 -3.00 14.10
CA ASN A 383 5.75 -1.97 14.94
C ASN A 383 7.29 -2.07 14.98
N GLY A 384 7.95 -0.91 15.03
CA GLY A 384 9.39 -0.82 15.25
C GLY A 384 10.30 -1.22 14.07
N LEU A 385 9.74 -1.56 12.89
CA LEU A 385 10.56 -1.83 11.70
C LEU A 385 11.15 -0.57 11.07
N ALA A 386 10.50 0.58 11.25
CA ALA A 386 11.01 1.87 10.80
C ALA A 386 11.32 2.77 12.00
N THR A 387 12.41 3.53 11.90
CA THR A 387 12.72 4.61 12.83
C THR A 387 12.71 5.92 12.06
N LEU A 388 11.75 6.79 12.38
CA LEU A 388 11.73 8.17 11.93
C LEU A 388 12.59 9.03 12.88
N PRO A 389 12.95 10.27 12.50
CA PRO A 389 13.66 11.18 13.41
C PRO A 389 12.95 11.39 14.77
N SER A 390 11.62 11.23 14.79
CA SER A 390 10.77 11.33 15.98
C SER A 390 10.62 10.02 16.77
N GLY A 391 11.20 8.91 16.29
CA GLY A 391 11.24 7.62 16.99
C GLY A 391 10.74 6.44 16.16
N PRO A 392 10.62 5.26 16.78
CA PRO A 392 10.06 4.07 16.14
C PRO A 392 8.63 4.34 15.65
N THR A 393 8.32 3.85 14.45
CA THR A 393 7.01 3.99 13.81
C THR A 393 6.60 2.64 13.23
N ALA A 394 5.33 2.30 13.38
CA ALA A 394 4.76 1.11 12.76
C ALA A 394 4.49 1.36 11.27
N ILE A 395 4.79 0.37 10.43
CA ILE A 395 4.64 0.44 8.98
C ILE A 395 3.88 -0.77 8.43
N CYS A 396 3.22 -0.57 7.30
CA CYS A 396 2.59 -1.62 6.53
C CYS A 396 3.62 -2.40 5.73
N VAL A 397 3.70 -3.70 6.01
CA VAL A 397 4.58 -4.64 5.33
C VAL A 397 3.74 -5.63 4.56
N GLN A 398 4.12 -5.89 3.31
CA GLN A 398 3.41 -6.87 2.49
C GLN A 398 3.41 -8.24 3.17
N THR A 399 2.29 -8.94 3.12
CA THR A 399 2.10 -10.26 3.73
C THR A 399 2.20 -11.37 2.69
N GLY A 400 2.69 -12.53 3.13
CA GLY A 400 2.65 -13.78 2.38
C GLY A 400 1.63 -14.75 2.95
N PHE A 401 1.97 -16.03 2.87
CA PHE A 401 1.08 -17.13 3.28
C PHE A 401 1.68 -18.01 4.38
N ALA A 402 2.95 -17.82 4.73
CA ALA A 402 3.62 -18.68 5.69
C ALA A 402 3.22 -18.32 7.14
N GLU A 403 2.88 -19.34 7.91
CA GLU A 403 2.42 -19.23 9.30
C GLU A 403 3.57 -18.94 10.27
N VAL A 404 3.23 -18.48 11.48
CA VAL A 404 4.19 -18.33 12.58
C VAL A 404 4.98 -19.63 12.80
N GLY A 405 6.30 -19.54 12.86
CA GLY A 405 7.24 -20.66 12.98
C GLY A 405 7.65 -21.35 11.67
N GLN A 406 6.98 -21.07 10.55
CA GLN A 406 7.42 -21.54 9.23
C GLN A 406 8.66 -20.77 8.75
N THR A 407 9.42 -21.37 7.82
CA THR A 407 10.65 -20.74 7.31
C THR A 407 10.35 -19.57 6.39
N CYS A 408 11.17 -18.53 6.47
CA CYS A 408 11.10 -17.36 5.59
C CYS A 408 12.50 -16.84 5.24
N SER A 409 12.60 -16.13 4.12
CA SER A 409 13.79 -15.39 3.70
C SER A 409 13.59 -13.88 3.77
N LYS A 410 12.33 -13.43 3.78
CA LYS A 410 11.91 -12.03 3.79
C LYS A 410 10.53 -11.91 4.43
N ASN A 411 10.18 -10.71 4.87
CA ASN A 411 8.93 -10.42 5.60
C ASN A 411 7.68 -10.81 4.79
N GLU A 412 7.73 -10.60 3.48
CA GLU A 412 6.63 -10.83 2.53
C GLU A 412 6.33 -12.31 2.31
N ASN A 413 7.13 -13.22 2.86
CA ASN A 413 6.79 -14.63 2.88
C ASN A 413 5.74 -14.94 3.96
N CYS A 414 5.67 -14.11 5.01
CA CYS A 414 4.95 -14.38 6.24
C CYS A 414 3.56 -13.76 6.25
N LEU A 415 2.57 -14.50 6.75
CA LEU A 415 1.18 -14.06 6.83
C LEU A 415 1.02 -12.76 7.65
N PHE A 416 1.85 -12.58 8.68
CA PHE A 416 1.83 -11.39 9.54
C PHE A 416 2.93 -10.38 9.18
N GLY A 417 3.56 -10.52 8.00
CA GLY A 417 4.53 -9.56 7.48
C GLY A 417 5.84 -9.46 8.25
N LEU A 418 6.20 -10.47 9.05
CA LEU A 418 7.42 -10.45 9.86
C LEU A 418 8.22 -11.74 9.74
N CYS A 419 9.45 -11.64 9.25
CA CYS A 419 10.43 -12.70 9.21
C CYS A 419 11.56 -12.40 10.20
N ASN A 420 11.61 -13.15 11.30
CA ASN A 420 12.62 -13.00 12.33
C ASN A 420 13.50 -14.25 12.40
N SER A 421 14.82 -14.09 12.27
CA SER A 421 15.78 -15.20 12.35
C SER A 421 15.44 -16.39 11.42
N GLY A 422 14.95 -16.08 10.21
CA GLY A 422 14.56 -17.08 9.21
C GLY A 422 13.22 -17.78 9.48
N LYS A 423 12.45 -17.34 10.48
CA LYS A 423 11.13 -17.85 10.83
C LYS A 423 10.07 -16.77 10.80
N CYS A 424 8.90 -17.11 10.28
CA CYS A 424 7.77 -16.21 10.32
C CYS A 424 7.32 -15.99 11.76
N SER A 425 7.02 -14.74 12.07
CA SER A 425 6.56 -14.29 13.38
C SER A 425 5.38 -13.35 13.20
N ARG A 426 4.83 -12.89 14.32
CA ARG A 426 3.76 -11.91 14.42
C ARG A 426 4.18 -10.84 15.41
N ASP A 427 3.88 -9.58 15.11
CA ASP A 427 3.96 -8.51 16.08
C ASP A 427 2.91 -8.69 17.18
N CYS A 428 3.37 -8.90 18.41
CA CYS A 428 2.54 -9.02 19.60
C CYS A 428 2.82 -7.88 20.60
N SER A 429 3.55 -6.85 20.19
CA SER A 429 3.90 -5.71 21.05
C SER A 429 2.69 -4.95 21.58
N GLY A 430 1.58 -4.94 20.82
CA GLY A 430 0.35 -4.25 21.19
C GLY A 430 -0.60 -5.05 22.07
N ASP A 431 -0.53 -6.39 22.07
CA ASP A 431 -1.56 -7.25 22.67
C ASP A 431 -1.06 -8.45 23.47
N ASN A 432 0.24 -8.78 23.39
CA ASN A 432 0.85 -9.98 23.98
C ASN A 432 0.17 -11.31 23.56
N VAL A 433 -0.49 -11.35 22.40
CA VAL A 433 -1.17 -12.54 21.88
C VAL A 433 -0.26 -13.29 20.90
N CYS A 434 -0.13 -14.60 21.08
CA CYS A 434 0.57 -15.49 20.14
C CYS A 434 -0.19 -16.81 19.96
N PRO A 435 -0.09 -17.45 18.78
CA PRO A 435 -0.60 -18.80 18.57
C PRO A 435 0.00 -19.81 19.57
N SER A 436 -0.65 -20.97 19.71
CA SER A 436 -0.15 -22.07 20.53
C SER A 436 1.25 -22.49 20.13
N GLY A 437 2.10 -22.74 21.13
CA GLY A 437 3.51 -23.09 20.95
C GLY A 437 4.46 -21.89 20.92
N PHE A 438 3.96 -20.65 20.90
CA PHE A 438 4.79 -19.44 20.86
C PHE A 438 4.52 -18.54 22.07
N GLN A 439 5.48 -17.68 22.40
CA GLN A 439 5.36 -16.66 23.44
C GLN A 439 5.74 -15.29 22.90
N CYS A 440 5.08 -14.24 23.41
CA CYS A 440 5.44 -12.87 23.06
C CYS A 440 6.75 -12.50 23.78
N SER A 441 7.83 -12.34 23.02
CA SER A 441 9.14 -11.96 23.54
C SER A 441 9.75 -10.89 22.63
N GLY A 442 10.12 -9.75 23.23
CA GLY A 442 10.63 -8.60 22.47
C GLY A 442 9.62 -8.04 21.46
N GLY A 443 8.32 -8.18 21.72
CA GLY A 443 7.26 -7.73 20.82
C GLY A 443 6.97 -8.66 19.65
N MET A 444 7.57 -9.86 19.62
CA MET A 444 7.39 -10.84 18.55
C MET A 444 7.02 -12.21 19.10
N CYS A 445 6.21 -12.97 18.37
CA CYS A 445 5.93 -14.38 18.71
C CYS A 445 7.12 -15.27 18.36
N MET A 446 7.75 -15.87 19.38
CA MET A 446 8.92 -16.74 19.26
C MET A 446 8.75 -18.08 19.97
#